data_AF-A0A0F9D9H0-F1
#
_entry.id   AF-A0A0F9D9H0-F1
#
_cell.length_a   1.000
_cell.length_b   1.000
_cell.length_c   1.000
_cell.angle_alpha   90.00
_cell.angle_beta   90.00
_cell.angle_gamma   90.00
#
_symmetry.space_group_name_H-M   'P 1'
#
loop_
_entity.id
_entity.type
_entity.pdbx_description
1 polymer ?
#
loop_
_entity_poly.entity_id
_entity_poly.type
_entity_poly.pdbx_seq_one_letter_code
_entity_poly.pdbx_strand_id
1 'polypeptide(L)' 'MNRTPRLSKSAIEYLDYVWNFESGCTKGCTYCYARKTATRFPGHYPNGFEPTLYPEAFCSPMWLKKPSIIGVG' A
#
# COMPACT_ATOMS: atom_id res chain seq x y z
N MET A 1 5.90 -14.04 12.24
CA MET A 1 4.94 -12.92 12.20
C MET A 1 5.58 -11.77 11.45
N ASN A 2 5.03 -11.36 10.30
CA ASN A 2 5.54 -10.21 9.57
C ASN A 2 5.27 -8.94 10.40
N ARG A 3 6.32 -8.23 10.83
CA ARG A 3 6.19 -7.02 11.68
C ARG A 3 5.88 -5.76 10.88
N THR A 4 5.97 -5.84 9.55
CA THR A 4 5.77 -4.71 8.65
C THR A 4 4.82 -5.11 7.51
N PRO A 5 3.55 -5.46 7.81
CA PRO A 5 2.58 -5.74 6.76
C PRO A 5 2.36 -4.50 5.88
N ARG A 6 2.13 -4.73 4.58
CA ARG A 6 1.94 -3.68 3.55
C ARG A 6 3.01 -2.58 3.49
N LEU A 7 4.22 -2.92 3.91
CA LEU A 7 5.43 -2.12 3.68
C LEU A 7 6.35 -2.93 2.76
N SER A 8 6.64 -2.39 1.59
CA SER A 8 7.43 -3.08 0.55
C SER A 8 8.60 -2.21 0.12
N LYS A 9 9.72 -2.82 -0.25
CA LYS A 9 10.86 -2.08 -0.81
C LYS A 9 10.45 -1.47 -2.16
N SER A 10 10.80 -0.22 -2.36
CA SER A 10 10.50 0.48 -3.60
C SER A 10 11.57 0.21 -4.66
N ALA A 11 11.17 0.30 -5.93
CA ALA A 11 12.08 0.41 -7.07
C ALA A 11 12.20 1.87 -7.58
N ILE A 12 11.51 2.81 -6.93
CA ILE A 12 11.56 4.24 -7.24
C ILE A 12 12.84 4.81 -6.65
N GLU A 13 13.68 5.44 -7.48
CA GLU A 13 15.05 5.86 -7.15
C GLU A 13 15.17 6.74 -5.88
N TYR A 14 14.14 7.52 -5.56
CA TYR A 14 14.13 8.43 -4.42
C TYR A 14 13.33 7.92 -3.21
N LEU A 15 12.82 6.68 -3.25
CA LEU A 15 12.07 6.06 -2.15
C LEU A 15 12.73 4.75 -1.74
N ASP A 16 12.84 4.52 -0.43
CA ASP A 16 13.29 3.22 0.10
C ASP A 16 12.14 2.22 0.17
N TYR A 17 10.95 2.69 0.57
CA TYR A 17 9.77 1.86 0.77
C TYR A 17 8.48 2.51 0.27
N VAL A 18 7.49 1.67 -0.04
CA VAL A 18 6.09 2.06 -0.26
C VAL A 18 5.25 1.47 0.87
N TRP A 19 4.46 2.32 1.51
CA TRP A 19 3.59 1.99 2.64
C TRP A 19 2.12 2.21 2.26
N ASN A 20 1.36 1.11 2.22
CA ASN A 20 -0.04 1.11 1.81
C ASN A 20 -0.94 0.64 2.97
N PHE A 21 -1.09 1.46 4.02
CA PHE A 21 -2.03 1.14 5.11
C PHE A 21 -3.50 1.34 4.69
N GLU A 22 -3.73 2.00 3.56
CA GLU A 22 -5.03 2.13 2.93
C GLU A 22 -4.98 1.63 1.48
N SER A 23 -6.16 1.36 0.92
CA SER A 23 -6.31 1.06 -0.51
C SER A 23 -7.70 1.41 -0.99
N GLY A 24 -7.84 1.62 -2.30
CA GLY A 24 -9.14 1.85 -2.92
C GLY A 24 -9.47 3.34 -3.02
N CYS A 25 -10.48 3.65 -3.82
CA CYS A 25 -10.87 5.03 -4.08
C CYS A 25 -12.30 5.07 -4.62
N THR A 26 -13.06 6.11 -4.25
CA THR A 26 -14.43 6.33 -4.74
C THR A 26 -14.49 7.04 -6.10
N LYS A 27 -13.34 7.42 -6.67
CA LYS A 27 -13.29 8.20 -7.91
C LYS A 27 -13.51 7.31 -9.14
N GLY A 28 -14.35 7.80 -10.05
CA GLY A 28 -14.72 7.15 -11.32
C GLY A 28 -13.72 7.31 -12.46
N CYS A 29 -12.40 7.34 -12.20
CA CYS A 29 -11.41 7.62 -13.24
C CYS A 29 -11.42 6.57 -14.37
N THR A 30 -11.46 7.01 -15.63
CA THR A 30 -11.48 6.15 -16.82
C THR A 30 -10.21 5.30 -16.97
N TYR A 31 -9.05 5.85 -16.58
CA TYR A 31 -7.74 5.19 -16.67
C TYR A 31 -7.09 4.96 -15.30
N CYS A 32 -7.87 4.49 -14.32
CA CYS A 32 -7.34 4.23 -12.98
C CYS A 32 -6.40 3.01 -12.93
N TYR A 33 -5.10 3.23 -12.76
CA TYR A 33 -4.13 2.13 -12.59
C TYR A 33 -4.40 1.33 -11.31
N ALA A 34 -4.70 2.02 -10.21
CA ALA A 34 -4.92 1.39 -8.90
C ALA A 34 -6.11 0.43 -8.91
N ARG A 35 -7.20 0.78 -9.64
CA ARG A 35 -8.36 -0.10 -9.82
C ARG A 35 -7.98 -1.37 -10.56
N LYS A 36 -7.23 -1.26 -11.66
CA LYS A 36 -6.75 -2.43 -12.42
C LYS A 36 -5.88 -3.32 -11.56
N THR A 37 -5.01 -2.74 -10.73
CA THR A 37 -4.16 -3.48 -9.79
C THR A 37 -5.00 -4.22 -8.75
N ALA A 38 -5.99 -3.56 -8.13
CA ALA A 38 -6.87 -4.18 -7.14
C ALA A 38 -7.65 -5.36 -7.72
N THR A 39 -8.18 -5.21 -8.94
CA THR A 39 -8.86 -6.30 -9.65
C THR A 39 -7.93 -7.46 -10.02
N ARG A 40 -6.67 -7.16 -10.39
CA ARG A 40 -5.68 -8.17 -10.77
C ARG A 40 -5.21 -9.02 -9.59
N PHE A 41 -5.18 -8.47 -8.38
CA PHE A 41 -4.65 -9.14 -7.19
C PHE A 41 -5.67 -9.25 -6.05
N PRO A 42 -6.77 -10.00 -6.24
CA PRO A 42 -7.87 -10.04 -5.26
C PRO A 42 -7.45 -10.57 -3.88
N GLY A 43 -6.44 -11.45 -3.81
CA GLY A 43 -5.89 -11.90 -2.51
C GLY A 43 -5.15 -10.81 -1.72
N HIS A 44 -4.62 -9.79 -2.41
CA HIS A 44 -4.02 -8.62 -1.78
C HIS A 44 -5.02 -7.50 -1.51
N TYR A 45 -6.21 -7.53 -2.12
CA TYR A 45 -7.24 -6.52 -1.96
C TYR A 45 -8.59 -7.23 -1.76
N PRO A 46 -8.84 -7.77 -0.55
CA PRO A 46 -10.01 -8.61 -0.29
C PRO A 46 -11.34 -7.87 -0.49
N ASN A 47 -11.34 -6.54 -0.32
CA ASN A 47 -12.49 -5.67 -0.56
C ASN A 47 -12.50 -5.05 -1.97
N GLY A 48 -11.67 -5.56 -2.88
CA GLY A 48 -11.52 -5.02 -4.23
C GLY A 48 -10.96 -3.58 -4.21
N PHE A 49 -11.60 -2.68 -4.97
CA PHE A 49 -11.19 -1.27 -5.07
C PHE A 49 -11.97 -0.32 -4.13
N GLU A 50 -12.76 -0.89 -3.21
CA GLU A 50 -13.46 -0.10 -2.20
C GLU A 50 -12.46 0.50 -1.20
N PRO A 51 -12.60 1.77 -0.80
CA PRO A 51 -11.78 2.37 0.25
C PRO A 51 -11.72 1.49 1.49
N THR A 52 -10.52 1.04 1.84
CA THR A 52 -10.27 0.08 2.90
C THR A 52 -9.04 0.50 3.68
N LEU A 53 -9.15 0.49 5.00
CA LEU A 53 -8.01 0.64 5.91
C LEU A 53 -7.52 -0.75 6.35
N TYR A 54 -6.21 -0.87 6.54
CA TYR A 54 -5.52 -2.05 7.07
C TYR A 54 -4.85 -1.68 8.39
N PRO A 55 -5.59 -1.74 9.52
CA PRO A 55 -5.08 -1.31 10.83
C PRO A 55 -3.80 -2.04 11.25
N GLU A 56 -3.64 -3.30 10.83
CA GLU A 56 -2.46 -4.11 11.11
C GLU A 56 -1.17 -3.52 10.50
N ALA A 57 -1.31 -2.71 9.44
CA ALA A 57 -0.21 -2.07 8.73
C ALA A 57 0.04 -0.62 9.14
N PHE A 58 -0.79 -0.03 10.01
CA PHE A 58 -0.67 1.37 10.39
C PHE A 58 0.68 1.70 11.05
N CYS A 59 1.20 0.77 11.85
CA CYS A 59 2.47 0.97 12.57
C CYS A 59 3.69 0.42 11.82
N SER A 60 3.55 -0.06 10.58
CA SER A 60 4.63 -0.74 9.85
C SER A 60 5.92 0.08 9.73
N PRO A 61 5.89 1.39 9.39
CA PRO A 61 7.10 2.21 9.31
C PRO A 61 7.90 2.31 10.61
N MET A 62 7.23 2.26 11.77
CA MET A 62 7.89 2.46 13.07
C MET A 62 8.87 1.34 13.43
N TRP A 63 8.79 0.19 12.75
CA TRP A 63 9.68 -0.95 12.96
C TRP A 63 10.97 -0.87 12.14
N LEU A 64 11.12 0.13 11.26
CA LEU A 64 12.35 0.35 10.49
C LEU A 64 13.47 0.87 11.38
N LYS A 65 14.64 0.22 11.33
CA LYS A 65 15.82 0.59 12.14
C LYS A 65 16.67 1.71 11.54
N LYS A 66 16.60 1.89 10.22
CA LYS A 66 17.38 2.89 9.49
C LYS A 66 16.44 4.02 9.07
N PRO A 67 16.87 5.29 9.16
CA PRO A 67 16.17 6.39 8.49
C PRO A 67 15.90 6.00 7.04
N SER A 68 14.65 6.14 6.60
CA SER A 68 14.20 5.69 5.28
C SER A 68 13.19 6.70 4.74
N ILE A 69 13.21 6.95 3.42
CA ILE A 69 12.21 7.75 2.72
C ILE A 69 11.07 6.82 2.31
N ILE A 70 9.85 7.13 2.77
CA ILE A 70 8.68 6.27 2.60
C ILE A 70 7.63 6.99 1.76
N GLY A 71 7.24 6.37 0.64
CA GLY A 71 6.08 6.81 -0.13
C GLY A 71 4.80 6.29 0.50
N VAL A 72 3.84 7.18 0.74
CA VAL A 72 2.50 6.85 1.23
C VAL A 72 1.56 6.77 0.03
N GLY A 73 0.86 5.64 -0.09
CA GLY A 73 -0.05 5.34 -1.20
C GLY A 73 -1.51 5.46 -0.84
#